data_AF-A0A966SQH8-F1
#
_entry.id   AF-A0A966SQH8-F1
#
_cell.length_a   1.000
_cell.length_b   1.000
_cell.length_c   1.000
_cell.angle_alpha   90.00
_cell.angle_beta   90.00
_cell.angle_gamma   90.00
#
_symmetry.space_group_name_H-M   'P 1'
#
loop_
_entity.id
_entity.type
_entity.pdbx_description
1 polymer ?
#
loop_
_entity_poly.entity_id
_entity_poly.type
_entity_poly.pdbx_seq_one_letter_code
_entity_poly.pdbx_strand_id
1 'polypeptide(L)'
;GRSVANFPYTRGQEYAEIWANIEPSRTNFNWAALDAALQFADSQNQKFIVQILPIGGASGSSMPPWMSSSVPFYTDSTYTYGDYLNANFQTYYQEMVQALATHLRTQVASNLQARIAFVRCDTGATGDEVPYASSQNASYVQSHYPQYYIADTSTNWLNFRLWAFEVYRHAFQDGPGPVIPILFQNIEQTGYPTEWNWVTNHVVGGFGGKYGGQVRGHNLTQAKEVSDAYRQYAAGGNLKIFSRNEMDQTWQDMPMFQTNLALCMYWVAVEQLHPGLSVWDVSGGCLDNNTNSGSYAFAFEFFNKWAAELDPPTAGGGFCIFHDGLDSSDTNRFPEAVYGSSNPNNTSRYTAICATNASHGARMDDLYAATVGQVYQRKNQIGFNDSGWQTVPGNYERFITQINPNGTSKGVWRIYGATNGVITPTSHPFDRFGRSFDHASGKDAMYFDIQDNLLTSPGQRVQLTVIYRD
;
A
#
# COMPACT_ATOMS: atom_id res chain seq x y z
N GLY A 1 -14.65 16.94 0.63
CA GLY A 1 -13.38 16.51 0.02
C GLY A 1 -12.35 17.62 0.09
N ARG A 2 -11.11 17.34 -0.33
CA ARG A 2 -10.01 18.33 -0.41
C ARG A 2 -9.85 18.83 -1.84
N SER A 3 -9.92 20.15 -2.05
CA SER A 3 -9.90 20.74 -3.40
C SER A 3 -8.50 20.74 -4.02
N VAL A 4 -8.42 20.56 -5.34
CA VAL A 4 -7.16 20.68 -6.11
C VAL A 4 -6.59 22.10 -6.09
N ALA A 5 -7.42 23.12 -5.80
CA ALA A 5 -6.94 24.49 -5.63
C ALA A 5 -6.00 24.62 -4.42
N ASN A 6 -6.29 23.89 -3.34
CA ASN A 6 -5.48 23.89 -2.11
C ASN A 6 -4.45 22.75 -2.11
N PHE A 7 -4.76 21.63 -2.77
CA PHE A 7 -3.94 20.42 -2.79
C PHE A 7 -3.74 19.93 -4.24
N PRO A 8 -2.92 20.63 -5.06
CA PRO A 8 -2.84 20.41 -6.52
C PRO A 8 -2.27 19.06 -6.94
N TYR A 9 -1.65 18.32 -6.01
CA TYR A 9 -1.13 16.97 -6.19
C TYR A 9 -2.14 15.87 -5.83
N THR A 10 -3.35 16.19 -5.38
CA THR A 10 -4.38 15.17 -5.15
C THR A 10 -4.99 14.73 -6.49
N ARG A 11 -5.17 13.42 -6.69
CA ARG A 11 -5.72 12.83 -7.92
C ARG A 11 -7.05 12.11 -7.73
N GLY A 12 -7.46 11.90 -6.49
CA GLY A 12 -8.69 11.19 -6.16
C GLY A 12 -9.33 11.66 -4.86
N GLN A 13 -10.59 11.26 -4.67
CA GLN A 13 -11.33 11.33 -3.42
C GLN A 13 -11.81 9.92 -3.06
N GLU A 14 -11.97 9.67 -1.77
CA GLU A 14 -12.56 8.44 -1.26
C GLU A 14 -13.87 8.76 -0.54
N TYR A 15 -14.88 7.91 -0.74
CA TYR A 15 -16.05 7.84 0.10
C TYR A 15 -16.04 6.52 0.87
N ALA A 16 -16.03 6.64 2.18
CA ALA A 16 -16.00 5.55 3.13
C ALA A 16 -17.14 5.74 4.12
N GLU A 17 -18.03 4.76 4.21
CA GLU A 17 -19.17 4.85 5.13
C GLU A 17 -19.55 3.48 5.68
N ILE A 18 -20.13 3.46 6.87
CA ILE A 18 -20.69 2.22 7.44
C ILE A 18 -22.05 1.91 6.82
N TRP A 19 -22.34 0.63 6.64
CA TRP A 19 -23.60 0.17 6.06
C TRP A 19 -24.83 0.74 6.77
N ALA A 20 -24.82 0.81 8.11
CA ALA A 20 -25.94 1.35 8.88
C ALA A 20 -26.34 2.79 8.51
N ASN A 21 -25.39 3.59 8.02
CA ASN A 21 -25.65 4.99 7.64
C ASN A 21 -26.25 5.12 6.23
N ILE A 22 -25.88 4.20 5.32
CA ILE A 22 -26.41 4.22 3.95
C ILE A 22 -27.76 3.49 3.84
N GLU A 23 -28.08 2.56 4.74
CA GLU A 23 -29.33 1.79 4.72
C GLU A 23 -30.01 1.83 6.11
N PRO A 24 -30.61 2.97 6.50
CA PRO A 24 -31.23 3.14 7.82
C PRO A 24 -32.44 2.21 8.06
N SER A 25 -33.07 1.72 6.99
CA SER A 25 -34.10 0.66 7.06
C SER A 25 -33.99 -0.22 5.82
N ARG A 26 -34.37 -1.50 5.92
CA ARG A 26 -34.23 -2.48 4.82
C ARG A 26 -34.77 -1.93 3.49
N THR A 27 -33.96 -2.02 2.43
CA THR A 27 -34.21 -1.54 1.07
C THR A 27 -34.37 -0.02 0.88
N ASN A 28 -34.22 0.78 1.95
CA ASN A 28 -34.28 2.23 1.89
C ASN A 28 -32.87 2.80 2.00
N PHE A 29 -32.28 3.09 0.85
CA PHE A 29 -30.91 3.58 0.77
C PHE A 29 -30.84 5.11 0.70
N ASN A 30 -29.90 5.70 1.44
CA ASN A 30 -29.59 7.11 1.42
C ASN A 30 -28.22 7.36 0.77
N TRP A 31 -28.24 7.77 -0.50
CA TRP A 31 -27.03 8.05 -1.28
C TRP A 31 -26.58 9.51 -1.23
N ALA A 32 -27.27 10.40 -0.51
CA ALA A 32 -27.04 11.84 -0.60
C ALA A 32 -25.59 12.25 -0.29
N ALA A 33 -24.95 11.63 0.70
CA ALA A 33 -23.56 11.92 1.04
C ALA A 33 -22.58 11.38 -0.01
N LEU A 34 -22.85 10.19 -0.55
CA LEU A 34 -22.09 9.58 -1.65
C LEU A 34 -22.17 10.46 -2.91
N ASP A 35 -23.38 10.86 -3.30
CA ASP A 35 -23.64 11.73 -4.46
C ASP A 35 -22.93 13.09 -4.32
N ALA A 36 -23.01 13.71 -3.14
CA ALA A 36 -22.32 14.97 -2.88
C ALA A 36 -20.79 14.82 -2.99
N ALA A 37 -20.23 13.73 -2.48
CA ALA A 37 -18.80 13.45 -2.58
C ALA A 37 -18.35 13.17 -4.02
N LEU A 38 -19.16 12.43 -4.79
CA LEU A 38 -18.91 12.14 -6.20
C LEU A 38 -19.01 13.40 -7.07
N GLN A 39 -20.03 14.24 -6.83
CA GLN A 39 -20.18 15.54 -7.49
C GLN A 39 -19.00 16.48 -7.17
N PHE A 40 -18.51 16.45 -5.94
CA PHE A 40 -17.30 17.17 -5.56
C PHE A 40 -16.10 16.66 -6.37
N ALA A 41 -15.85 15.34 -6.40
CA ALA A 41 -14.75 14.76 -7.17
C ALA A 41 -14.80 15.14 -8.67
N ASP A 42 -15.99 15.11 -9.28
CA ASP A 42 -16.18 15.54 -10.66
C ASP A 42 -15.82 17.02 -10.88
N SER A 43 -16.27 17.91 -9.98
CA SER A 43 -15.93 19.34 -10.04
C SER A 43 -14.43 19.62 -9.90
N GLN A 44 -13.69 18.68 -9.30
CA GLN A 44 -12.24 18.76 -9.12
C GLN A 44 -11.46 17.99 -10.21
N ASN A 45 -12.15 17.35 -11.18
CA ASN A 45 -11.55 16.46 -12.17
C ASN A 45 -10.75 15.30 -11.55
N GLN A 46 -11.22 14.77 -10.42
CA GLN A 46 -10.55 13.72 -9.65
C GLN A 46 -11.24 12.37 -9.82
N LYS A 47 -10.47 11.29 -9.65
CA LYS A 47 -11.02 9.95 -9.56
C LYS A 47 -11.71 9.72 -8.21
N PHE A 48 -12.60 8.75 -8.15
CA PHE A 48 -13.44 8.49 -6.99
C PHE A 48 -13.43 7.01 -6.61
N ILE A 49 -13.22 6.73 -5.33
CA ILE A 49 -13.18 5.38 -4.77
C ILE A 49 -14.32 5.25 -3.75
N VAL A 50 -15.01 4.11 -3.76
CA VAL A 50 -16.12 3.84 -2.86
C VAL A 50 -15.85 2.61 -2.01
N GLN A 51 -16.09 2.71 -0.71
CA GLN A 51 -16.03 1.59 0.23
C GLN A 51 -17.20 1.68 1.23
N ILE A 52 -17.90 0.57 1.41
CA ILE A 52 -19.03 0.45 2.34
C ILE A 52 -18.69 -0.64 3.34
N LEU A 53 -18.42 -0.24 4.57
CA LEU A 53 -17.97 -1.12 5.63
C LEU A 53 -19.18 -1.84 6.24
N PRO A 54 -19.18 -3.19 6.37
CA PRO A 54 -20.23 -3.90 7.11
C PRO A 54 -20.42 -3.31 8.51
N ILE A 55 -19.29 -3.02 9.15
CA ILE A 55 -19.14 -2.27 10.41
C ILE A 55 -17.77 -1.56 10.40
N GLY A 56 -17.60 -0.49 11.16
CA GLY A 56 -16.31 0.17 11.30
C GLY A 56 -16.44 1.61 11.78
N GLY A 57 -15.40 2.42 11.62
CA GLY A 57 -15.40 3.81 12.03
C GLY A 57 -15.30 3.97 13.55
N ALA A 58 -16.17 4.81 14.13
CA ALA A 58 -16.14 5.15 15.55
C ALA A 58 -16.54 3.96 16.45
N SER A 59 -15.99 3.93 17.67
CA SER A 59 -16.44 2.99 18.71
C SER A 59 -17.95 3.15 18.95
N GLY A 60 -18.65 2.03 19.12
CA GLY A 60 -20.10 1.94 19.21
C GLY A 60 -20.81 1.72 17.87
N SER A 61 -20.08 1.69 16.75
CA SER A 61 -20.68 1.42 15.44
C SER A 61 -21.22 -0.01 15.36
N SER A 62 -22.29 -0.17 14.59
CA SER A 62 -23.06 -1.41 14.46
C SER A 62 -23.39 -1.67 13.00
N MET A 63 -23.66 -2.94 12.69
CA MET A 63 -24.43 -3.30 11.50
C MET A 63 -25.81 -2.62 11.53
N PRO A 64 -26.52 -2.50 10.39
CA PRO A 64 -27.82 -1.86 10.34
C PRO A 64 -28.80 -2.44 11.39
N PRO A 65 -29.30 -1.62 12.34
CA PRO A 65 -30.06 -2.12 13.49
C PRO A 65 -31.35 -2.88 13.14
N TRP A 66 -31.95 -2.59 11.98
CA TRP A 66 -33.18 -3.22 11.52
C TRP A 66 -33.04 -4.73 11.25
N MET A 67 -31.81 -5.24 11.08
CA MET A 67 -31.55 -6.68 10.87
C MET A 67 -31.76 -7.52 12.13
N SER A 68 -31.73 -6.91 13.32
CA SER A 68 -31.78 -7.58 14.63
C SER A 68 -32.99 -8.50 14.84
N SER A 69 -34.05 -8.32 14.06
CA SER A 69 -35.23 -9.20 14.05
C SER A 69 -34.98 -10.60 13.47
N SER A 70 -33.91 -10.79 12.69
CA SER A 70 -33.69 -11.99 11.86
C SER A 70 -32.23 -12.44 11.74
N VAL A 71 -31.30 -11.60 12.20
CA VAL A 71 -29.86 -11.89 12.30
C VAL A 71 -29.48 -11.76 13.78
N PRO A 72 -28.80 -12.74 14.39
CA PRO A 72 -28.25 -12.60 15.73
C PRO A 72 -27.18 -11.49 15.79
N PHE A 73 -27.21 -10.68 16.84
CA PHE A 73 -26.23 -9.62 17.09
C PHE A 73 -25.43 -9.94 18.36
N TYR A 74 -24.18 -9.51 18.39
CA TYR A 74 -23.30 -9.58 19.56
C TYR A 74 -22.38 -8.37 19.61
N THR A 75 -22.12 -7.88 20.82
CA THR A 75 -21.35 -6.65 21.06
C THR A 75 -20.08 -6.99 21.80
N ASP A 76 -18.93 -6.55 21.28
CA ASP A 76 -17.67 -6.59 21.98
C ASP A 76 -17.36 -5.25 22.68
N SER A 77 -16.11 -5.01 23.05
CA SER A 77 -15.68 -3.76 23.68
C SER A 77 -15.78 -2.51 22.79
N THR A 78 -16.07 -2.65 21.50
CA THR A 78 -15.93 -1.59 20.50
C THR A 78 -17.08 -1.57 19.48
N TYR A 79 -17.55 -2.71 19.00
CA TYR A 79 -18.50 -2.80 17.90
C TYR A 79 -19.63 -3.78 18.21
N THR A 80 -20.76 -3.57 17.53
CA THR A 80 -21.84 -4.56 17.48
C THR A 80 -21.87 -5.22 16.10
N TYR A 81 -21.65 -6.52 16.09
CA TYR A 81 -21.59 -7.36 14.90
C TYR A 81 -22.93 -8.09 14.75
N GLY A 82 -23.31 -8.35 13.51
CA GLY A 82 -24.23 -9.42 13.18
C GLY A 82 -23.47 -10.70 12.88
N ASP A 83 -24.14 -11.83 13.00
CA ASP A 83 -23.61 -13.12 12.57
C ASP A 83 -23.43 -13.15 11.03
N TYR A 84 -22.19 -12.97 10.58
CA TYR A 84 -21.81 -12.97 9.16
C TYR A 84 -22.21 -14.25 8.41
N LEU A 85 -22.30 -15.39 9.11
CA LEU A 85 -22.62 -16.68 8.51
C LEU A 85 -24.13 -16.95 8.46
N ASN A 86 -24.95 -16.05 9.02
CA ASN A 86 -26.40 -16.15 8.96
C ASN A 86 -26.90 -15.92 7.52
N ALA A 87 -27.83 -16.77 7.05
CA ALA A 87 -28.37 -16.67 5.70
C ALA A 87 -29.10 -15.34 5.42
N ASN A 88 -29.79 -14.77 6.43
CA ASN A 88 -30.44 -13.46 6.29
C ASN A 88 -29.39 -12.36 6.18
N PHE A 89 -28.29 -12.45 6.94
CA PHE A 89 -27.19 -11.50 6.82
C PHE A 89 -26.62 -11.49 5.40
N GLN A 90 -26.32 -12.67 4.85
CA GLN A 90 -25.81 -12.80 3.48
C GLN A 90 -26.79 -12.25 2.45
N THR A 91 -28.09 -12.52 2.62
CA THR A 91 -29.14 -11.95 1.75
C THR A 91 -29.11 -10.43 1.78
N TYR A 92 -29.09 -9.82 2.97
CA TYR A 92 -29.08 -8.37 3.11
C TYR A 92 -27.79 -7.74 2.56
N TYR A 93 -26.66 -8.41 2.75
CA TYR A 93 -25.37 -7.94 2.24
C TYR A 93 -25.38 -7.91 0.71
N GLN A 94 -25.90 -8.97 0.09
CA GLN A 94 -26.10 -9.01 -1.36
C GLN A 94 -27.07 -7.93 -1.85
N GLU A 95 -28.18 -7.70 -1.15
CA GLU A 95 -29.13 -6.61 -1.46
C GLU A 95 -28.44 -5.23 -1.43
N MET A 96 -27.62 -4.96 -0.40
CA MET A 96 -26.86 -3.71 -0.29
C MET A 96 -25.85 -3.53 -1.42
N VAL A 97 -25.03 -4.55 -1.70
CA VAL A 97 -24.02 -4.49 -2.76
C VAL A 97 -24.67 -4.28 -4.13
N GLN A 98 -25.79 -4.97 -4.39
CA GLN A 98 -26.55 -4.80 -5.62
C GLN A 98 -27.18 -3.39 -5.74
N ALA A 99 -27.68 -2.84 -4.64
CA ALA A 99 -28.24 -1.49 -4.62
C ALA A 99 -27.16 -0.43 -4.87
N LEU A 100 -25.99 -0.57 -4.24
CA LEU A 100 -24.83 0.29 -4.47
C LEU A 100 -24.39 0.23 -5.95
N ALA A 101 -24.26 -0.97 -6.51
CA ALA A 101 -23.86 -1.13 -7.89
C ALA A 101 -24.89 -0.55 -8.87
N THR A 102 -26.19 -0.78 -8.62
CA THR A 102 -27.27 -0.21 -9.42
C THR A 102 -27.18 1.31 -9.42
N HIS A 103 -27.00 1.91 -8.24
CA HIS A 103 -26.87 3.35 -8.10
C HIS A 103 -25.69 3.90 -8.90
N LEU A 104 -24.48 3.36 -8.66
CA LEU A 104 -23.24 3.82 -9.29
C LEU A 104 -23.16 3.56 -10.80
N ARG A 105 -23.76 2.47 -11.30
CA ARG A 105 -23.65 2.05 -12.72
C ARG A 105 -24.80 2.53 -13.59
N THR A 106 -25.95 2.88 -13.00
CA THR A 106 -27.16 3.15 -13.81
C THR A 106 -27.93 4.40 -13.41
N GLN A 107 -27.80 4.89 -12.18
CA GLN A 107 -28.62 5.99 -11.68
C GLN A 107 -27.88 7.33 -11.64
N VAL A 108 -26.58 7.33 -11.34
CA VAL A 108 -25.76 8.55 -11.39
C VAL A 108 -25.46 8.94 -12.85
N ALA A 109 -25.30 10.25 -13.11
CA ALA A 109 -25.05 10.77 -14.44
C ALA A 109 -23.73 10.25 -15.05
N SER A 110 -23.67 10.11 -16.39
CA SER A 110 -22.54 9.48 -17.08
C SER A 110 -21.18 10.17 -16.85
N ASN A 111 -21.17 11.50 -16.67
CA ASN A 111 -19.94 12.23 -16.30
C ASN A 111 -19.44 11.82 -14.91
N LEU A 112 -20.36 11.57 -13.96
CA LEU A 112 -20.02 11.12 -12.62
C LEU A 112 -19.54 9.67 -12.63
N GLN A 113 -20.20 8.80 -13.40
CA GLN A 113 -19.77 7.40 -13.58
C GLN A 113 -18.30 7.30 -14.03
N ALA A 114 -17.89 8.15 -14.97
CA ALA A 114 -16.51 8.19 -15.48
C ALA A 114 -15.45 8.59 -14.43
N ARG A 115 -15.86 9.15 -13.28
CA ARG A 115 -14.97 9.46 -12.15
C ARG A 115 -14.70 8.25 -11.28
N ILE A 116 -15.59 7.28 -11.23
CA ILE A 116 -15.44 6.10 -10.38
C ILE A 116 -14.27 5.27 -10.90
N ALA A 117 -13.23 5.11 -10.07
CA ALA A 117 -12.05 4.32 -10.39
C ALA A 117 -12.25 2.85 -10.05
N PHE A 118 -12.75 2.58 -8.85
CA PHE A 118 -13.06 1.24 -8.38
C PHE A 118 -13.93 1.29 -7.11
N VAL A 119 -14.49 0.14 -6.76
CA VAL A 119 -15.11 -0.11 -5.45
C VAL A 119 -14.26 -1.09 -4.65
N ARG A 120 -14.24 -0.96 -3.33
CA ARG A 120 -13.56 -1.93 -2.46
C ARG A 120 -14.53 -3.03 -2.05
N CYS A 121 -14.08 -4.29 -2.15
CA CYS A 121 -14.78 -5.42 -1.57
C CYS A 121 -14.50 -5.44 -0.06
N ASP A 122 -15.52 -5.20 0.75
CA ASP A 122 -15.42 -5.13 2.22
C ASP A 122 -16.21 -6.27 2.86
N THR A 123 -15.53 -7.34 3.24
CA THR A 123 -16.17 -8.57 3.73
C THR A 123 -16.39 -8.58 5.25
N GLY A 124 -15.43 -8.06 6.03
CA GLY A 124 -15.41 -8.18 7.47
C GLY A 124 -15.46 -6.86 8.23
N ALA A 125 -14.98 -6.90 9.48
CA ALA A 125 -14.96 -5.74 10.35
C ALA A 125 -13.99 -4.68 9.84
N THR A 126 -14.33 -3.40 9.99
CA THR A 126 -13.55 -2.25 9.50
C THR A 126 -13.24 -2.30 7.99
N GLY A 127 -13.98 -3.14 7.27
CA GLY A 127 -13.75 -3.46 5.86
C GLY A 127 -12.47 -4.25 5.62
N ASP A 128 -11.86 -4.86 6.64
CA ASP A 128 -10.77 -5.82 6.46
C ASP A 128 -11.34 -7.24 6.22
N GLU A 129 -10.47 -8.18 5.86
CA GLU A 129 -10.84 -9.54 5.47
C GLU A 129 -10.90 -10.52 6.65
N VAL A 130 -11.18 -10.00 7.83
CA VAL A 130 -11.27 -10.74 9.09
C VAL A 130 -12.61 -10.47 9.78
N PRO A 131 -13.16 -11.45 10.53
CA PRO A 131 -14.48 -11.28 11.16
C PRO A 131 -14.51 -10.17 12.22
N TYR A 132 -13.35 -9.89 12.84
CA TYR A 132 -13.24 -9.00 14.00
C TYR A 132 -12.11 -8.00 13.81
N ALA A 133 -12.28 -6.78 14.32
CA ALA A 133 -11.36 -5.67 14.10
C ALA A 133 -9.96 -5.87 14.74
N SER A 134 -9.83 -6.78 15.70
CA SER A 134 -8.54 -7.13 16.31
C SER A 134 -8.56 -8.49 17.00
N SER A 135 -7.39 -8.99 17.39
CA SER A 135 -7.27 -10.20 18.21
C SER A 135 -7.91 -10.07 19.59
N GLN A 136 -7.98 -8.85 20.14
CA GLN A 136 -8.67 -8.56 21.40
C GLN A 136 -10.18 -8.70 21.23
N ASN A 137 -10.72 -8.13 20.14
CA ASN A 137 -12.13 -8.27 19.76
C ASN A 137 -12.50 -9.74 19.54
N ALA A 138 -11.67 -10.48 18.80
CA ALA A 138 -11.86 -11.92 18.55
C ALA A 138 -11.88 -12.74 19.85
N SER A 139 -10.93 -12.51 20.77
CA SER A 139 -10.87 -13.20 22.07
C SER A 139 -12.07 -12.89 22.96
N TYR A 140 -12.58 -11.66 22.90
CA TYR A 140 -13.78 -11.26 23.63
C TYR A 140 -15.01 -12.03 23.13
N VAL A 141 -15.21 -12.07 21.80
CA VAL A 141 -16.33 -12.82 21.21
C VAL A 141 -16.21 -14.32 21.51
N GLN A 142 -15.02 -14.90 21.42
CA GLN A 142 -14.79 -16.31 21.75
C GLN A 142 -15.19 -16.68 23.18
N SER A 143 -14.97 -15.77 24.15
CA SER A 143 -15.23 -16.02 25.57
C SER A 143 -16.68 -15.72 25.98
N HIS A 144 -17.34 -14.74 25.37
CA HIS A 144 -18.68 -14.28 25.77
C HIS A 144 -19.79 -14.79 24.86
N TYR A 145 -19.46 -15.09 23.60
CA TYR A 145 -20.38 -15.54 22.56
C TYR A 145 -19.79 -16.69 21.73
N PRO A 146 -19.34 -17.80 22.36
CA PRO A 146 -18.62 -18.87 21.67
C PRO A 146 -19.39 -19.50 20.50
N GLN A 147 -20.72 -19.46 20.53
CA GLN A 147 -21.58 -19.95 19.44
C GLN A 147 -21.56 -19.09 18.17
N TYR A 148 -21.12 -17.83 18.28
CA TYR A 148 -21.01 -16.88 17.17
C TYR A 148 -19.54 -16.56 16.83
N TYR A 149 -18.59 -17.27 17.46
CA TYR A 149 -17.19 -17.09 17.18
C TYR A 149 -16.80 -17.68 15.83
N ILE A 150 -16.15 -16.88 15.00
CA ILE A 150 -15.65 -17.24 13.67
C ILE A 150 -14.13 -17.09 13.71
N ALA A 151 -13.40 -18.21 13.59
CA ALA A 151 -11.96 -18.14 13.38
C ALA A 151 -11.68 -17.60 11.96
N ASP A 152 -10.77 -16.63 11.86
CA ASP A 152 -10.30 -16.02 10.61
C ASP A 152 -9.73 -17.06 9.61
N THR A 153 -9.11 -18.11 10.14
CA THR A 153 -8.52 -19.23 9.39
C THR A 153 -9.51 -20.35 9.08
N SER A 154 -10.78 -20.21 9.47
CA SER A 154 -11.78 -21.27 9.24
C SER A 154 -12.20 -21.35 7.77
N THR A 155 -12.51 -22.56 7.32
CA THR A 155 -13.11 -22.78 5.98
C THR A 155 -14.44 -22.04 5.82
N ASN A 156 -15.22 -21.89 6.89
CA ASN A 156 -16.48 -21.14 6.84
C ASN A 156 -16.24 -19.65 6.52
N TRP A 157 -15.23 -19.04 7.14
CA TRP A 157 -14.88 -17.64 6.84
C TRP A 157 -14.33 -17.49 5.42
N LEU A 158 -13.45 -18.39 5.00
CA LEU A 158 -12.95 -18.39 3.61
C LEU A 158 -14.10 -18.53 2.60
N ASN A 159 -15.05 -19.44 2.83
CA ASN A 159 -16.21 -19.60 1.95
C ASN A 159 -17.09 -18.35 1.91
N PHE A 160 -17.30 -17.70 3.06
CA PHE A 160 -18.02 -16.42 3.12
C PHE A 160 -17.28 -15.33 2.34
N ARG A 161 -15.96 -15.21 2.46
CA ARG A 161 -15.16 -14.24 1.70
C ARG A 161 -15.28 -14.46 0.19
N LEU A 162 -15.09 -15.70 -0.28
CA LEU A 162 -15.21 -16.03 -1.71
C LEU A 162 -16.64 -15.81 -2.23
N TRP A 163 -17.65 -16.08 -1.42
CA TRP A 163 -19.04 -15.73 -1.75
C TRP A 163 -19.22 -14.22 -1.88
N ALA A 164 -18.70 -13.42 -0.95
CA ALA A 164 -18.76 -11.96 -1.03
C ALA A 164 -18.00 -11.42 -2.26
N PHE A 165 -16.86 -12.03 -2.62
CA PHE A 165 -16.14 -11.69 -3.84
C PHE A 165 -17.01 -11.90 -5.09
N GLU A 166 -17.75 -13.01 -5.15
CA GLU A 166 -18.68 -13.30 -6.25
C GLU A 166 -19.86 -12.32 -6.28
N VAL A 167 -20.39 -11.94 -5.12
CA VAL A 167 -21.43 -10.91 -5.00
C VAL A 167 -20.96 -9.58 -5.61
N TYR A 168 -19.76 -9.13 -5.27
CA TYR A 168 -19.19 -7.91 -5.85
C TYR A 168 -18.91 -8.05 -7.34
N ARG A 169 -18.31 -9.18 -7.77
CA ARG A 169 -18.01 -9.44 -9.18
C ARG A 169 -19.28 -9.37 -10.03
N HIS A 170 -20.33 -10.09 -9.64
CA HIS A 170 -21.63 -10.03 -10.31
C HIS A 170 -22.19 -8.60 -10.33
N ALA A 171 -22.25 -7.94 -9.17
CA ALA A 171 -22.89 -6.63 -9.04
C ALA A 171 -22.18 -5.54 -9.85
N PHE A 172 -20.85 -5.57 -9.96
CA PHE A 172 -20.08 -4.49 -10.58
C PHE A 172 -19.52 -4.78 -11.98
N GLN A 173 -19.47 -6.05 -12.39
CA GLN A 173 -18.89 -6.43 -13.69
C GLN A 173 -19.88 -7.06 -14.67
N ASP A 174 -21.03 -7.56 -14.19
CA ASP A 174 -22.05 -8.16 -15.06
C ASP A 174 -23.25 -7.22 -15.24
N GLY A 175 -24.10 -7.47 -16.25
CA GLY A 175 -25.34 -6.71 -16.42
C GLY A 175 -25.16 -5.27 -16.94
N PRO A 176 -26.20 -4.42 -16.84
CA PRO A 176 -26.24 -3.10 -17.48
C PRO A 176 -25.35 -2.06 -16.78
N GLY A 177 -24.93 -1.04 -17.54
CA GLY A 177 -24.06 0.03 -17.07
C GLY A 177 -22.57 -0.29 -17.21
N PRO A 178 -21.68 0.68 -16.98
CA PRO A 178 -20.24 0.49 -17.13
C PRO A 178 -19.72 -0.52 -16.11
N VAL A 179 -18.72 -1.31 -16.53
CA VAL A 179 -17.96 -2.17 -15.62
C VAL A 179 -17.14 -1.30 -14.68
N ILE A 180 -17.20 -1.59 -13.38
CA ILE A 180 -16.39 -0.91 -12.37
C ILE A 180 -15.36 -1.91 -11.80
N PRO A 181 -14.05 -1.61 -11.84
CA PRO A 181 -13.03 -2.45 -11.24
C PRO A 181 -13.21 -2.63 -9.73
N ILE A 182 -12.71 -3.75 -9.19
CA ILE A 182 -12.86 -4.09 -7.77
C ILE A 182 -11.49 -4.17 -7.10
N LEU A 183 -11.34 -3.52 -5.95
CA LEU A 183 -10.17 -3.66 -5.08
C LEU A 183 -10.44 -4.74 -4.04
N PHE A 184 -9.58 -5.76 -3.99
CA PHE A 184 -9.60 -6.83 -2.99
C PHE A 184 -8.48 -6.64 -1.97
N GLN A 185 -8.65 -7.27 -0.82
CA GLN A 185 -7.65 -7.30 0.25
C GLN A 185 -7.28 -8.75 0.56
N ASN A 186 -6.09 -8.97 1.14
CA ASN A 186 -5.57 -10.30 1.45
C ASN A 186 -5.69 -11.25 0.24
N ILE A 187 -5.11 -10.82 -0.89
CA ILE A 187 -5.02 -11.57 -2.15
C ILE A 187 -3.57 -11.60 -2.64
N GLU A 188 -2.84 -12.65 -2.26
CA GLU A 188 -1.42 -12.80 -2.58
C GLU A 188 -1.14 -14.26 -2.94
N GLN A 189 -0.36 -14.51 -3.99
CA GLN A 189 -0.08 -15.87 -4.44
C GLN A 189 0.54 -16.76 -3.35
N THR A 190 1.33 -16.17 -2.44
CA THR A 190 1.99 -16.88 -1.34
C THR A 190 1.19 -16.83 -0.04
N GLY A 191 0.68 -15.66 0.33
CA GLY A 191 -0.05 -15.46 1.59
C GLY A 191 -1.51 -15.94 1.56
N TYR A 192 -2.19 -15.79 0.41
CA TYR A 192 -3.61 -16.07 0.22
C TYR A 192 -3.87 -16.73 -1.16
N PRO A 193 -3.27 -17.91 -1.42
CA PRO A 193 -3.30 -18.53 -2.75
C PRO A 193 -4.71 -18.86 -3.25
N THR A 194 -5.62 -19.23 -2.36
CA THR A 194 -7.00 -19.59 -2.75
C THR A 194 -7.74 -18.37 -3.27
N GLU A 195 -7.67 -17.27 -2.54
CA GLU A 195 -8.29 -15.99 -2.88
C GLU A 195 -7.64 -15.40 -4.13
N TRP A 196 -6.32 -15.44 -4.23
CA TRP A 196 -5.59 -15.05 -5.45
C TRP A 196 -6.06 -15.84 -6.68
N ASN A 197 -6.08 -17.17 -6.58
CA ASN A 197 -6.53 -18.03 -7.68
C ASN A 197 -8.00 -17.79 -8.02
N TRP A 198 -8.85 -17.51 -7.03
CA TRP A 198 -10.25 -17.19 -7.29
C TRP A 198 -10.34 -15.88 -8.09
N VAL A 199 -9.73 -14.80 -7.60
CA VAL A 199 -9.83 -13.47 -8.24
C VAL A 199 -9.27 -13.50 -9.67
N THR A 200 -8.10 -14.10 -9.86
CA THR A 200 -7.46 -14.18 -11.19
C THR A 200 -8.23 -15.02 -12.20
N ASN A 201 -9.04 -15.98 -11.77
CA ASN A 201 -9.84 -16.83 -12.67
C ASN A 201 -11.25 -16.29 -12.95
N HIS A 202 -11.80 -15.46 -12.08
CA HIS A 202 -13.21 -15.04 -12.19
C HIS A 202 -13.37 -13.55 -12.53
N VAL A 203 -12.43 -12.69 -12.13
CA VAL A 203 -12.59 -11.23 -12.27
C VAL A 203 -11.98 -10.74 -13.59
N VAL A 204 -12.83 -10.25 -14.49
CA VAL A 204 -12.44 -9.85 -15.86
C VAL A 204 -12.50 -8.35 -16.10
N GLY A 205 -13.30 -7.62 -15.32
CA GLY A 205 -13.52 -6.18 -15.42
C GLY A 205 -12.38 -5.31 -14.86
N GLY A 206 -11.22 -5.91 -14.61
CA GLY A 206 -10.10 -5.30 -13.88
C GLY A 206 -10.25 -5.44 -12.37
N PHE A 207 -9.12 -5.64 -11.69
CA PHE A 207 -9.06 -5.68 -10.24
C PHE A 207 -7.72 -5.18 -9.71
N GLY A 208 -7.71 -4.91 -8.41
CA GLY A 208 -6.49 -4.54 -7.70
C GLY A 208 -6.36 -5.20 -6.34
N GLY A 209 -5.18 -5.06 -5.75
CA GLY A 209 -4.86 -5.55 -4.40
C GLY A 209 -4.44 -4.44 -3.45
N LYS A 210 -4.82 -4.55 -2.17
CA LYS A 210 -4.28 -3.72 -1.08
C LYS A 210 -3.03 -4.38 -0.50
N TYR A 211 -1.90 -3.67 -0.47
CA TYR A 211 -0.60 -4.18 0.03
C TYR A 211 -0.50 -4.16 1.58
N GLY A 212 -1.54 -4.62 2.28
CA GLY A 212 -1.82 -4.39 3.70
C GLY A 212 -0.60 -4.19 4.62
N GLY A 213 -0.54 -3.06 5.33
CA GLY A 213 0.44 -2.75 6.40
C GLY A 213 1.90 -2.60 5.97
N GLN A 214 2.28 -3.21 4.85
CA GLN A 214 3.61 -3.15 4.27
C GLN A 214 3.76 -1.84 3.47
N VAL A 215 4.99 -1.39 3.23
CA VAL A 215 5.33 -0.16 2.48
C VAL A 215 4.76 1.17 3.02
N ARG A 216 4.55 1.27 4.34
CA ARG A 216 4.19 2.52 5.06
C ARG A 216 5.40 3.32 5.56
N GLY A 217 6.59 2.80 5.34
CA GLY A 217 7.88 3.39 5.65
C GLY A 217 8.84 3.20 4.48
N HIS A 218 10.14 3.33 4.73
CA HIS A 218 11.16 2.95 3.75
C HIS A 218 12.30 2.17 4.40
N ASN A 219 12.86 1.22 3.65
CA ASN A 219 13.91 0.28 4.06
C ASN A 219 13.61 -0.42 5.40
N LEU A 220 12.34 -0.80 5.60
CA LEU A 220 11.91 -1.56 6.77
C LEU A 220 12.13 -3.07 6.53
N THR A 221 12.29 -3.84 7.61
CA THR A 221 12.41 -5.30 7.54
C THR A 221 11.20 -5.87 6.77
N GLN A 222 11.36 -6.84 5.88
CA GLN A 222 10.31 -7.44 5.04
C GLN A 222 9.78 -6.56 3.89
N ALA A 223 10.41 -5.40 3.60
CA ALA A 223 9.97 -4.54 2.49
C ALA A 223 10.03 -5.24 1.12
N LYS A 224 10.88 -6.26 1.00
CA LYS A 224 11.01 -7.07 -0.22
C LYS A 224 9.75 -7.89 -0.54
N GLU A 225 8.98 -8.31 0.48
CA GLU A 225 7.84 -9.21 0.30
C GLU A 225 6.79 -8.66 -0.68
N VAL A 226 6.47 -7.36 -0.58
CA VAL A 226 5.53 -6.69 -1.49
C VAL A 226 6.05 -6.66 -2.92
N SER A 227 7.35 -6.41 -3.08
CA SER A 227 8.00 -6.38 -4.39
C SER A 227 7.96 -7.74 -5.06
N ASP A 228 8.26 -8.80 -4.32
CA ASP A 228 8.23 -10.17 -4.82
C ASP A 228 6.80 -10.62 -5.17
N ALA A 229 5.82 -10.25 -4.33
CA ALA A 229 4.44 -10.68 -4.49
C ALA A 229 3.75 -10.01 -5.67
N TYR A 230 3.96 -8.70 -5.88
CA TYR A 230 3.10 -7.92 -6.76
C TYR A 230 3.77 -7.31 -7.99
N ARG A 231 5.09 -7.05 -7.96
CA ARG A 231 5.74 -6.26 -9.02
C ARG A 231 5.55 -6.87 -10.41
N GLN A 232 5.67 -8.19 -10.53
CA GLN A 232 5.49 -8.92 -11.78
C GLN A 232 4.05 -8.88 -12.35
N TYR A 233 3.06 -8.55 -11.52
CA TYR A 233 1.65 -8.47 -11.92
C TYR A 233 1.20 -7.04 -12.17
N ALA A 234 1.84 -6.06 -11.54
CA ALA A 234 1.52 -4.64 -11.67
C ALA A 234 2.39 -3.93 -12.72
N ALA A 235 3.72 -4.03 -12.64
CA ALA A 235 4.66 -3.21 -13.39
C ALA A 235 5.22 -3.97 -14.60
N GLY A 236 4.64 -3.74 -15.78
CA GLY A 236 4.95 -4.49 -17.01
C GLY A 236 4.42 -5.92 -17.00
N GLY A 237 3.56 -6.24 -16.04
CA GLY A 237 2.91 -7.54 -15.90
C GLY A 237 1.69 -7.69 -16.81
N ASN A 238 1.43 -8.91 -17.28
CA ASN A 238 0.27 -9.19 -18.13
C ASN A 238 -1.08 -9.03 -17.41
N LEU A 239 -1.10 -9.21 -16.09
CA LEU A 239 -2.32 -9.14 -15.28
C LEU A 239 -2.79 -7.69 -15.06
N LYS A 240 -1.87 -6.72 -15.17
CA LYS A 240 -2.12 -5.28 -15.04
C LYS A 240 -2.93 -4.92 -13.79
N ILE A 241 -2.60 -5.54 -12.65
CA ILE A 241 -3.28 -5.23 -11.39
C ILE A 241 -2.96 -3.79 -10.99
N PHE A 242 -3.98 -3.05 -10.55
CA PHE A 242 -3.72 -1.81 -9.82
C PHE A 242 -3.56 -2.13 -8.34
N SER A 243 -3.02 -1.19 -7.57
CA SER A 243 -2.83 -1.40 -6.14
C SER A 243 -3.02 -0.14 -5.33
N ARG A 244 -3.42 -0.34 -4.08
CA ARG A 244 -3.67 0.72 -3.10
C ARG A 244 -2.92 0.40 -1.81
N ASN A 245 -2.36 1.42 -1.18
CA ASN A 245 -1.89 1.32 0.18
C ASN A 245 -2.18 2.60 0.95
N GLU A 246 -2.47 2.43 2.23
CA GLU A 246 -2.78 3.51 3.16
C GLU A 246 -1.50 4.01 3.83
N MET A 247 -1.31 5.34 3.81
CA MET A 247 -0.47 6.07 4.74
C MET A 247 -1.28 6.33 6.02
N ASP A 248 -1.06 5.51 7.03
CA ASP A 248 -1.61 5.75 8.37
C ASP A 248 -0.92 6.96 9.02
N GLN A 249 -1.10 7.17 10.33
CA GLN A 249 -0.46 8.28 11.06
C GLN A 249 1.06 8.08 11.27
N THR A 250 1.73 7.17 10.54
CA THR A 250 3.19 6.98 10.59
C THR A 250 3.94 8.30 10.40
N TRP A 251 3.45 9.20 9.53
CA TRP A 251 4.07 10.52 9.32
C TRP A 251 4.08 11.43 10.56
N GLN A 252 3.17 11.19 11.50
CA GLN A 252 3.04 11.92 12.77
C GLN A 252 3.68 11.15 13.93
N ASP A 253 3.44 9.84 14.01
CA ASP A 253 3.72 9.05 15.20
C ASP A 253 5.07 8.34 15.15
N MET A 254 5.62 8.06 13.96
CA MET A 254 6.87 7.32 13.83
C MET A 254 8.06 8.23 14.17
N PRO A 255 8.88 7.91 15.18
CA PRO A 255 9.97 8.79 15.57
C PRO A 255 11.02 9.00 14.47
N MET A 256 11.30 7.98 13.65
CA MET A 256 12.17 8.12 12.47
C MET A 256 11.66 9.18 11.47
N PHE A 257 10.35 9.28 11.22
CA PHE A 257 9.79 10.33 10.35
C PHE A 257 10.01 11.73 10.91
N GLN A 258 10.01 11.87 12.23
CA GLN A 258 10.24 13.17 12.88
C GLN A 258 11.70 13.64 12.75
N THR A 259 12.62 12.77 12.34
CA THR A 259 14.01 13.15 12.07
C THR A 259 14.12 14.02 10.81
N ASN A 260 13.40 13.65 9.75
CA ASN A 260 13.29 14.45 8.51
C ASN A 260 12.08 13.99 7.70
N LEU A 261 10.96 14.71 7.84
CA LEU A 261 9.69 14.34 7.24
C LEU A 261 9.74 14.33 5.71
N ALA A 262 10.37 15.34 5.10
CA ALA A 262 10.45 15.45 3.64
C ALA A 262 11.26 14.32 2.99
N LEU A 263 12.39 13.96 3.60
CA LEU A 263 13.18 12.79 3.21
C LEU A 263 12.34 11.51 3.35
N CYS A 264 11.70 11.28 4.50
CA CYS A 264 10.94 10.06 4.71
C CYS A 264 9.80 9.92 3.70
N MET A 265 9.05 11.00 3.45
CA MET A 265 7.96 11.01 2.46
C MET A 265 8.47 10.69 1.05
N TYR A 266 9.62 11.21 0.64
CA TYR A 266 10.21 10.88 -0.66
C TYR A 266 10.58 9.40 -0.78
N TRP A 267 11.30 8.85 0.20
CA TRP A 267 11.74 7.45 0.13
C TRP A 267 10.60 6.46 0.26
N VAL A 268 9.55 6.80 1.02
CA VAL A 268 8.29 6.04 1.06
C VAL A 268 7.59 6.06 -0.29
N ALA A 269 7.52 7.21 -0.97
CA ALA A 269 6.94 7.30 -2.30
C ALA A 269 7.70 6.42 -3.31
N VAL A 270 9.02 6.50 -3.30
CA VAL A 270 9.90 5.74 -4.20
C VAL A 270 9.81 4.24 -3.95
N GLU A 271 9.88 3.80 -2.69
CA GLU A 271 9.75 2.39 -2.32
C GLU A 271 8.38 1.83 -2.72
N GLN A 272 7.30 2.59 -2.52
CA GLN A 272 5.96 2.17 -2.93
C GLN A 272 5.77 2.10 -4.45
N LEU A 273 6.41 2.98 -5.22
CA LEU A 273 6.36 2.90 -6.67
C LEU A 273 7.05 1.64 -7.20
N HIS A 274 8.15 1.20 -6.59
CA HIS A 274 8.92 0.02 -7.04
C HIS A 274 8.05 -1.24 -7.28
N PRO A 275 7.20 -1.72 -6.35
CA PRO A 275 6.30 -2.84 -6.56
C PRO A 275 5.09 -2.54 -7.45
N GLY A 276 4.91 -1.30 -7.92
CA GLY A 276 3.79 -0.94 -8.79
C GLY A 276 2.62 -0.23 -8.10
N LEU A 277 2.82 0.45 -6.97
CA LEU A 277 1.71 1.12 -6.28
C LEU A 277 1.05 2.18 -7.18
N SER A 278 -0.27 2.05 -7.37
CA SER A 278 -1.07 2.97 -8.19
C SER A 278 -1.76 4.06 -7.37
N VAL A 279 -2.19 3.72 -6.15
CA VAL A 279 -2.91 4.62 -5.24
C VAL A 279 -2.20 4.67 -3.89
N TRP A 280 -1.60 5.83 -3.59
CA TRP A 280 -1.13 6.15 -2.26
C TRP A 280 -2.23 6.92 -1.52
N ASP A 281 -2.96 6.21 -0.67
CA ASP A 281 -4.05 6.76 0.12
C ASP A 281 -3.47 7.49 1.34
N VAL A 282 -3.49 8.82 1.30
CA VAL A 282 -2.88 9.67 2.32
C VAL A 282 -3.95 10.33 3.18
N SER A 283 -3.76 10.27 4.50
CA SER A 283 -4.70 10.87 5.44
C SER A 283 -4.82 12.39 5.22
N GLY A 284 -5.99 12.90 5.54
CA GLY A 284 -6.26 14.32 5.44
C GLY A 284 -5.30 15.22 6.23
N GLY A 285 -4.93 14.79 7.44
CA GLY A 285 -3.97 15.52 8.27
C GLY A 285 -2.58 15.60 7.66
N CYS A 286 -2.15 14.56 6.92
CA CYS A 286 -0.89 14.59 6.17
C CYS A 286 -0.94 15.66 5.06
N LEU A 287 -2.03 15.73 4.31
CA LEU A 287 -2.21 16.77 3.29
C LEU A 287 -2.18 18.17 3.90
N ASP A 288 -2.92 18.37 4.99
CA ASP A 288 -3.03 19.67 5.67
C ASP A 288 -1.69 20.09 6.29
N ASN A 289 -0.88 19.15 6.80
CA ASN A 289 0.45 19.45 7.34
C ASN A 289 1.48 19.82 6.26
N ASN A 290 1.29 19.39 5.01
CA ASN A 290 2.20 19.69 3.91
C ASN A 290 2.27 21.19 3.55
N THR A 291 1.33 22.01 4.02
CA THR A 291 1.34 23.47 3.80
C THR A 291 2.25 24.24 4.77
N ASN A 292 2.89 23.56 5.72
CA ASN A 292 3.85 24.15 6.68
C ASN A 292 5.31 24.10 6.17
N SER A 293 6.22 24.80 6.86
CA SER A 293 7.66 24.84 6.57
C SER A 293 8.26 23.42 6.40
N GLY A 294 8.91 23.14 5.26
CA GLY A 294 9.45 21.80 4.97
C GLY A 294 8.53 20.92 4.11
N SER A 295 7.78 21.53 3.18
CA SER A 295 6.86 20.83 2.27
C SER A 295 7.48 19.59 1.62
N TYR A 296 6.67 18.52 1.58
CA TYR A 296 6.92 17.26 0.90
C TYR A 296 5.99 17.07 -0.29
N ALA A 297 5.43 18.16 -0.84
CA ALA A 297 4.60 18.13 -2.05
C ALA A 297 5.32 17.45 -3.23
N PHE A 298 6.64 17.66 -3.36
CA PHE A 298 7.45 17.04 -4.41
C PHE A 298 7.43 15.50 -4.35
N ALA A 299 7.24 14.88 -3.18
CA ALA A 299 7.11 13.43 -3.05
C ALA A 299 5.79 12.95 -3.68
N PHE A 300 4.70 13.69 -3.48
CA PHE A 300 3.41 13.40 -4.13
C PHE A 300 3.46 13.65 -5.64
N GLU A 301 4.15 14.71 -6.08
CA GLU A 301 4.36 14.97 -7.51
C GLU A 301 5.16 13.85 -8.17
N PHE A 302 6.24 13.39 -7.52
CA PHE A 302 7.02 12.25 -7.99
C PHE A 302 6.16 10.98 -8.04
N PHE A 303 5.40 10.69 -6.98
CA PHE A 303 4.48 9.56 -6.95
C PHE A 303 3.49 9.61 -8.13
N ASN A 304 2.76 10.72 -8.27
CA ASN A 304 1.75 10.88 -9.31
C ASN A 304 2.30 10.80 -10.73
N LYS A 305 3.55 11.25 -10.95
CA LYS A 305 4.20 11.14 -12.26
C LYS A 305 4.37 9.68 -12.68
N TRP A 306 4.65 8.78 -11.74
CA TRP A 306 5.06 7.40 -12.05
C TRP A 306 4.03 6.33 -11.67
N ALA A 307 3.00 6.67 -10.88
CA ALA A 307 2.00 5.72 -10.40
C ALA A 307 1.12 5.14 -11.53
N ALA A 308 0.92 5.90 -12.61
CA ALA A 308 0.17 5.44 -13.79
C ALA A 308 1.05 4.73 -14.83
N GLU A 309 2.39 4.85 -14.70
CA GLU A 309 3.36 4.32 -15.65
C GLU A 309 3.62 2.84 -15.34
N LEU A 310 2.62 2.00 -15.64
CA LEU A 310 2.63 0.56 -15.33
C LEU A 310 2.77 -0.34 -16.55
N ASP A 311 2.55 0.18 -17.76
CA ASP A 311 2.62 -0.58 -19.01
C ASP A 311 3.69 0.02 -19.96
N PRO A 312 4.86 -0.62 -20.14
CA PRO A 312 5.99 -0.07 -20.88
C PRO A 312 5.65 0.51 -22.27
N PRO A 313 4.85 -0.16 -23.13
CA PRO A 313 4.49 0.34 -24.47
C PRO A 313 3.75 1.68 -24.48
N THR A 314 3.06 2.00 -23.38
CA THR A 314 2.30 3.26 -23.24
C THR A 314 2.97 4.24 -22.29
N ALA A 315 4.04 3.82 -21.62
CA ALA A 315 4.63 4.60 -20.56
C ALA A 315 5.43 5.78 -21.11
N GLY A 316 5.38 6.91 -20.40
CA GLY A 316 6.15 8.12 -20.73
C GLY A 316 7.66 8.01 -20.43
N GLY A 317 8.07 6.95 -19.74
CA GLY A 317 9.47 6.68 -19.39
C GLY A 317 9.60 5.74 -18.20
N GLY A 318 10.76 5.78 -17.55
CA GLY A 318 11.03 5.02 -16.33
C GLY A 318 12.04 5.74 -15.41
N PHE A 319 12.34 5.13 -14.28
CA PHE A 319 13.34 5.62 -13.33
C PHE A 319 14.16 4.48 -12.71
N CYS A 320 15.36 4.83 -12.25
CA CYS A 320 16.18 4.02 -11.38
C CYS A 320 16.71 4.94 -10.27
N ILE A 321 16.14 4.84 -9.06
CA ILE A 321 16.59 5.59 -7.87
C ILE A 321 17.60 4.74 -7.12
N PHE A 322 18.80 5.29 -6.97
CA PHE A 322 19.90 4.59 -6.33
C PHE A 322 19.61 4.29 -4.87
N HIS A 323 19.54 3.01 -4.57
CA HIS A 323 19.31 2.46 -3.24
C HIS A 323 20.17 1.20 -3.08
N ASP A 324 20.64 0.97 -1.87
CA ASP A 324 21.37 -0.23 -1.51
C ASP A 324 20.91 -0.70 -0.12
N GLY A 325 19.92 -1.58 -0.11
CA GLY A 325 19.45 -2.21 1.13
C GLY A 325 20.44 -3.26 1.59
N LEU A 326 20.97 -3.12 2.80
CA LEU A 326 21.87 -4.10 3.39
C LEU A 326 21.05 -5.28 3.96
N ASP A 327 20.46 -6.09 3.08
CA ASP A 327 19.61 -7.21 3.48
C ASP A 327 20.40 -8.28 4.23
N SER A 328 20.20 -8.34 5.55
CA SER A 328 20.84 -9.32 6.43
C SER A 328 20.43 -10.76 6.13
N SER A 329 19.31 -11.00 5.43
CA SER A 329 18.91 -12.36 5.04
C SER A 329 19.69 -12.90 3.83
N ASP A 330 20.36 -12.04 3.06
CA ASP A 330 21.16 -12.41 1.89
C ASP A 330 22.51 -13.02 2.30
N THR A 331 22.57 -14.34 2.37
CA THR A 331 23.79 -15.09 2.71
C THR A 331 24.78 -15.20 1.56
N ASN A 332 24.38 -14.86 0.33
CA ASN A 332 25.30 -14.81 -0.81
C ASN A 332 26.12 -13.53 -0.76
N ARG A 333 25.46 -12.38 -0.52
CA ARG A 333 26.14 -11.08 -0.37
C ARG A 333 26.84 -10.95 0.97
N PHE A 334 26.25 -11.48 2.05
CA PHE A 334 26.78 -11.43 3.41
C PHE A 334 26.94 -12.85 4.00
N PRO A 335 28.01 -13.59 3.65
CA PRO A 335 28.22 -14.95 4.12
C PRO A 335 28.24 -15.10 5.64
N GLU A 336 27.61 -16.14 6.16
CA GLU A 336 27.50 -16.38 7.62
C GLU A 336 28.86 -16.52 8.31
N ALA A 337 29.86 -17.07 7.60
CA ALA A 337 31.23 -17.21 8.12
C ALA A 337 31.92 -15.87 8.41
N VAL A 338 31.47 -14.78 7.78
CA VAL A 338 32.04 -13.43 7.95
C VAL A 338 31.15 -12.58 8.86
N TYR A 339 29.83 -12.67 8.68
CA TYR A 339 28.87 -11.77 9.32
C TYR A 339 28.04 -12.42 10.44
N GLY A 340 28.28 -13.68 10.77
CA GLY A 340 27.48 -14.44 11.74
C GLY A 340 26.22 -15.06 11.12
N SER A 341 25.54 -15.91 11.90
CA SER A 341 24.38 -16.69 11.42
C SER A 341 23.24 -15.82 10.91
N SER A 342 22.64 -16.24 9.80
CA SER A 342 21.48 -15.62 9.15
C SER A 342 20.24 -15.94 9.95
N ASN A 343 19.93 -15.05 10.90
CA ASN A 343 18.77 -15.14 11.77
C ASN A 343 18.25 -13.71 12.02
N PRO A 344 16.93 -13.45 11.90
CA PRO A 344 16.38 -12.12 12.09
C PRO A 344 16.66 -11.54 13.48
N ASN A 345 16.90 -12.37 14.50
CA ASN A 345 17.21 -11.94 15.87
C ASN A 345 18.72 -11.75 16.13
N ASN A 346 19.60 -12.05 15.16
CA ASN A 346 21.04 -11.91 15.34
C ASN A 346 21.48 -10.44 15.12
N THR A 347 21.32 -9.59 16.12
CA THR A 347 21.69 -8.16 16.08
C THR A 347 23.16 -7.91 15.74
N SER A 348 24.06 -8.85 16.10
CA SER A 348 25.48 -8.78 15.74
C SER A 348 25.72 -8.85 14.23
N ARG A 349 24.88 -9.59 13.49
CA ARG A 349 24.97 -9.68 12.02
C ARG A 349 24.69 -8.36 11.33
N TYR A 350 23.58 -7.70 11.69
CA TYR A 350 23.26 -6.36 11.18
C TYR A 350 24.38 -5.36 11.45
N THR A 351 24.96 -5.42 12.66
CA THR A 351 26.05 -4.55 13.08
C THR A 351 27.32 -4.81 12.27
N ALA A 352 27.69 -6.07 12.06
CA ALA A 352 28.87 -6.45 11.26
C ALA A 352 28.75 -6.02 9.79
N ILE A 353 27.55 -6.16 9.21
CA ILE A 353 27.26 -5.73 7.84
C ILE A 353 27.38 -4.20 7.72
N CYS A 354 26.77 -3.43 8.63
CA CYS A 354 26.90 -1.98 8.64
C CYS A 354 28.34 -1.52 8.91
N ALA A 355 29.07 -2.17 9.82
CA ALA A 355 30.45 -1.83 10.15
C ALA A 355 31.40 -1.92 8.95
N THR A 356 31.20 -2.91 8.08
CA THR A 356 31.99 -3.06 6.84
C THR A 356 31.72 -1.93 5.84
N ASN A 357 30.55 -1.28 5.93
CA ASN A 357 30.12 -0.20 5.06
C ASN A 357 30.12 1.18 5.75
N ALA A 358 30.63 1.28 6.98
CA ALA A 358 30.55 2.48 7.81
C ALA A 358 31.28 3.68 7.20
N SER A 359 32.37 3.46 6.46
CA SER A 359 33.08 4.51 5.72
C SER A 359 32.24 5.14 4.60
N HIS A 360 31.16 4.48 4.18
CA HIS A 360 30.19 4.97 3.21
C HIS A 360 28.87 5.42 3.88
N GLY A 361 28.87 5.54 5.20
CA GLY A 361 27.77 6.08 6.01
C GLY A 361 26.77 5.06 6.55
N ALA A 362 26.96 3.76 6.34
CA ALA A 362 26.08 2.72 6.87
C ALA A 362 26.18 2.60 8.41
N ARG A 363 25.03 2.45 9.08
CA ARG A 363 24.89 2.26 10.53
C ARG A 363 23.50 1.69 10.89
N MET A 364 23.40 1.25 12.13
CA MET A 364 22.14 0.85 12.76
C MET A 364 21.80 1.88 13.84
N ASP A 365 20.64 2.52 13.74
CA ASP A 365 20.16 3.47 14.75
C ASP A 365 19.24 2.79 15.78
N ASP A 366 18.62 1.66 15.41
CA ASP A 366 17.68 0.92 16.25
C ASP A 366 17.71 -0.59 15.95
N LEU A 367 18.63 -1.30 16.62
CA LEU A 367 18.80 -2.75 16.44
C LEU A 367 17.55 -3.54 16.83
N TYR A 368 16.85 -3.13 17.88
CA TYR A 368 15.68 -3.86 18.35
C TYR A 368 14.54 -3.79 17.33
N ALA A 369 14.25 -2.60 16.80
CA ALA A 369 13.19 -2.46 15.81
C ALA A 369 13.44 -3.31 14.55
N ALA A 370 14.71 -3.49 14.14
CA ALA A 370 15.07 -4.32 13.00
C ALA A 370 14.68 -5.81 13.17
N THR A 371 14.63 -6.32 14.41
CA THR A 371 14.32 -7.74 14.69
C THR A 371 12.82 -8.04 14.88
N VAL A 372 11.97 -7.01 15.04
CA VAL A 372 10.55 -7.20 15.40
C VAL A 372 9.60 -7.07 14.20
N GLY A 373 10.06 -6.47 13.08
CA GLY A 373 9.30 -6.36 11.83
C GLY A 373 8.50 -5.06 11.65
N GLN A 374 7.89 -4.88 10.48
CA GLN A 374 7.36 -3.57 10.04
C GLN A 374 6.28 -2.99 10.94
N VAL A 375 5.39 -3.83 11.48
CA VAL A 375 4.28 -3.39 12.33
C VAL A 375 4.78 -2.69 13.59
N TYR A 376 5.90 -3.16 14.15
CA TYR A 376 6.57 -2.50 15.25
C TYR A 376 7.37 -1.29 14.77
N GLN A 377 8.15 -1.44 13.70
CA GLN A 377 9.01 -0.38 13.17
C GLN A 377 8.22 0.91 12.88
N ARG A 378 7.09 0.79 12.17
CA ARG A 378 6.25 1.94 11.76
C ARG A 378 5.74 2.82 12.92
N LYS A 379 5.76 2.31 14.16
CA LYS A 379 5.36 3.07 15.36
C LYS A 379 6.52 3.43 16.26
N ASN A 380 7.57 2.62 16.30
CA ASN A 380 8.53 2.67 17.41
C ASN A 380 9.98 2.89 16.97
N GLN A 381 10.31 2.78 15.67
CA GLN A 381 11.71 2.91 15.24
C GLN A 381 12.22 4.35 15.44
N ILE A 382 13.30 4.49 16.19
CA ILE A 382 13.83 5.80 16.63
C ILE A 382 14.91 6.43 15.72
N GLY A 383 15.27 5.78 14.62
CA GLY A 383 16.23 6.31 13.64
C GLY A 383 16.30 5.48 12.37
N PHE A 384 17.33 5.70 11.55
CA PHE A 384 17.48 4.99 10.28
C PHE A 384 18.34 3.74 10.44
N ASN A 385 17.80 2.58 10.07
CA ASN A 385 18.57 1.35 9.90
C ASN A 385 18.90 1.17 8.42
N ASP A 386 20.17 0.89 8.09
CA ASP A 386 20.57 0.53 6.72
C ASP A 386 20.52 -0.96 6.45
N SER A 387 20.82 -1.75 7.50
CA SER A 387 20.62 -3.18 7.46
C SER A 387 19.28 -3.55 8.07
N GLY A 388 18.55 -4.41 7.38
CA GLY A 388 17.28 -4.96 7.82
C GLY A 388 17.18 -6.41 7.33
N TRP A 389 16.10 -7.08 7.69
CA TRP A 389 15.86 -8.46 7.25
C TRP A 389 14.89 -8.46 6.07
N GLN A 390 15.22 -9.10 4.95
CA GLN A 390 14.37 -9.12 3.74
C GLN A 390 13.99 -7.71 3.26
N THR A 391 14.96 -6.78 3.26
CA THR A 391 14.83 -5.46 2.62
C THR A 391 15.07 -5.57 1.11
N VAL A 392 14.68 -4.57 0.33
CA VAL A 392 14.99 -4.54 -1.11
C VAL A 392 16.50 -4.33 -1.28
N PRO A 393 17.28 -5.31 -1.80
CA PRO A 393 18.73 -5.24 -1.78
C PRO A 393 19.33 -4.32 -2.85
N GLY A 394 18.55 -3.97 -3.88
CA GLY A 394 18.95 -3.17 -5.02
C GLY A 394 18.31 -1.79 -5.05
N ASN A 395 18.33 -1.17 -6.23
CA ASN A 395 17.69 0.12 -6.47
C ASN A 395 16.17 0.03 -6.41
N TYR A 396 15.52 1.18 -6.21
CA TYR A 396 14.09 1.32 -6.48
C TYR A 396 13.89 1.74 -7.93
N GLU A 397 13.02 1.07 -8.69
CA GLU A 397 13.10 1.06 -10.15
C GLU A 397 11.72 0.94 -10.80
N ARG A 398 11.56 1.58 -11.95
CA ARG A 398 10.45 1.41 -12.89
C ARG A 398 11.04 1.42 -14.30
N PHE A 399 10.97 0.28 -14.99
CA PHE A 399 11.41 0.09 -16.38
C PHE A 399 12.87 0.43 -16.74
N ILE A 400 13.66 0.89 -15.79
CA ILE A 400 15.09 1.12 -15.94
C ILE A 400 15.76 0.39 -14.79
N THR A 401 16.61 -0.58 -15.10
CA THR A 401 17.27 -1.42 -14.11
C THR A 401 18.77 -1.29 -14.22
N GLN A 402 19.45 -1.03 -13.11
CA GLN A 402 20.92 -1.01 -13.12
C GLN A 402 21.45 -2.44 -13.25
N ILE A 403 22.34 -2.66 -14.22
CA ILE A 403 23.01 -3.94 -14.43
C ILE A 403 24.15 -4.07 -13.41
N ASN A 404 24.14 -5.17 -12.64
CA ASN A 404 25.17 -5.51 -11.66
C ASN A 404 25.55 -4.32 -10.75
N PRO A 405 24.61 -3.77 -9.97
CA PRO A 405 24.82 -2.51 -9.26
C PRO A 405 25.99 -2.59 -8.26
N ASN A 406 26.16 -3.72 -7.56
CA ASN A 406 27.23 -3.90 -6.56
C ASN A 406 28.61 -4.21 -7.18
N GLY A 407 28.65 -4.71 -8.41
CA GLY A 407 29.89 -4.90 -9.17
C GLY A 407 30.36 -3.64 -9.89
N THR A 408 29.43 -2.74 -10.23
CA THR A 408 29.68 -1.55 -11.07
C THR A 408 29.68 -0.23 -10.28
N SER A 409 29.18 -0.24 -9.05
CA SER A 409 29.12 0.90 -8.14
C SER A 409 29.16 0.47 -6.66
N LYS A 410 29.28 1.42 -5.74
CA LYS A 410 29.12 1.19 -4.29
C LYS A 410 27.88 1.87 -3.76
N GLY A 411 27.17 1.22 -2.85
CA GLY A 411 26.15 1.89 -2.04
C GLY A 411 26.77 2.96 -1.15
N VAL A 412 26.04 4.06 -0.96
CA VAL A 412 26.33 5.11 0.02
C VAL A 412 25.05 5.44 0.80
N TRP A 413 25.20 5.73 2.08
CA TRP A 413 24.09 5.97 3.02
C TRP A 413 24.31 7.31 3.73
N ARG A 414 23.21 8.04 4.00
CA ARG A 414 23.25 9.35 4.70
C ARG A 414 24.22 10.35 4.03
N ILE A 415 24.12 10.42 2.71
CA ILE A 415 24.86 11.31 1.84
C ILE A 415 24.62 12.75 2.33
N TYR A 416 25.65 13.48 2.75
CA TYR A 416 25.53 14.87 3.26
C TYR A 416 24.71 15.09 4.55
N GLY A 417 24.54 14.08 5.40
CA GLY A 417 24.08 14.33 6.77
C GLY A 417 24.91 15.44 7.42
N ALA A 418 24.27 16.49 7.94
CA ALA A 418 24.83 17.83 8.20
C ALA A 418 26.11 17.88 9.06
N THR A 419 26.48 16.76 9.70
CA THR A 419 27.81 16.50 10.24
C THR A 419 28.02 14.98 10.31
N ASN A 420 29.11 14.44 9.77
CA ASN A 420 29.49 13.01 9.89
C ASN A 420 28.41 11.99 9.45
N GLY A 421 27.59 12.30 8.44
CA GLY A 421 26.56 11.38 7.95
C GLY A 421 25.36 11.25 8.90
N VAL A 422 25.06 12.28 9.71
CA VAL A 422 23.84 12.34 10.52
C VAL A 422 22.74 13.08 9.75
N ILE A 423 21.63 12.40 9.46
CA ILE A 423 20.44 13.04 8.89
C ILE A 423 19.81 13.95 9.94
N THR A 424 19.52 15.18 9.56
CA THR A 424 18.85 16.19 10.40
C THR A 424 17.58 16.68 9.71
N PRO A 425 16.72 17.47 10.38
CA PRO A 425 15.54 18.06 9.75
C PRO A 425 15.84 18.96 8.54
N THR A 426 17.08 19.41 8.38
CA THR A 426 17.53 20.27 7.26
C THR A 426 18.29 19.51 6.17
N SER A 427 18.54 18.21 6.35
CA SER A 427 19.13 17.37 5.30
C SER A 427 18.24 17.38 4.05
N HIS A 428 18.85 17.27 2.87
CA HIS A 428 18.10 17.21 1.63
C HIS A 428 17.28 15.91 1.59
N PRO A 429 16.05 15.91 1.05
CA PRO A 429 15.25 14.70 0.92
C PRO A 429 15.88 13.49 0.23
N PHE A 430 16.98 13.67 -0.50
CA PHE A 430 17.62 12.60 -1.28
C PHE A 430 18.83 12.00 -0.55
N ASP A 431 19.17 12.54 0.63
CA ASP A 431 20.39 12.22 1.37
C ASP A 431 20.37 10.82 1.98
N ARG A 432 19.26 10.09 1.94
CA ARG A 432 19.16 8.78 2.61
C ARG A 432 20.06 7.72 1.99
N PHE A 433 20.05 7.61 0.66
CA PHE A 433 20.72 6.55 -0.09
C PHE A 433 21.22 7.05 -1.45
N GLY A 434 22.21 6.35 -1.99
CA GLY A 434 22.66 6.53 -3.36
C GLY A 434 23.73 5.53 -3.73
N ARG A 435 24.36 5.75 -4.89
CA ARG A 435 25.48 4.94 -5.37
C ARG A 435 26.59 5.83 -5.90
N SER A 436 27.83 5.43 -5.64
CA SER A 436 29.03 6.13 -6.08
C SER A 436 29.94 5.24 -6.92
N PHE A 437 30.76 5.88 -7.76
CA PHE A 437 31.89 5.23 -8.39
C PHE A 437 33.02 5.02 -7.36
N ASP A 438 33.83 3.99 -7.57
CA ASP A 438 35.03 3.76 -6.79
C ASP A 438 36.16 3.28 -7.70
N HIS A 439 36.95 4.24 -8.17
CA HIS A 439 38.06 3.99 -9.08
C HIS A 439 39.11 3.04 -8.50
N ALA A 440 39.33 3.09 -7.18
CA ALA A 440 40.30 2.21 -6.53
C ALA A 440 39.91 0.73 -6.63
N SER A 441 38.62 0.40 -6.78
CA SER A 441 38.15 -0.97 -7.01
C SER A 441 37.62 -1.21 -8.43
N GLY A 442 37.95 -0.34 -9.39
CA GLY A 442 37.58 -0.48 -10.81
C GLY A 442 36.10 -0.27 -11.10
N LYS A 443 35.36 0.36 -10.18
CA LYS A 443 33.92 0.65 -10.33
C LYS A 443 33.72 2.00 -10.98
N ASP A 444 34.04 2.08 -12.28
CA ASP A 444 34.15 3.34 -13.04
C ASP A 444 32.98 3.62 -13.99
N ALA A 445 32.05 2.68 -14.12
CA ALA A 445 30.92 2.79 -15.04
C ALA A 445 29.71 2.07 -14.47
N MET A 446 28.53 2.66 -14.61
CA MET A 446 27.24 2.04 -14.31
C MET A 446 26.50 1.80 -15.62
N TYR A 447 25.87 0.64 -15.74
CA TYR A 447 25.14 0.23 -16.94
C TYR A 447 23.67 0.05 -16.58
N PHE A 448 22.79 0.36 -17.53
CA PHE A 448 21.35 0.32 -17.32
C PHE A 448 20.70 -0.46 -18.45
N ASP A 449 19.79 -1.35 -18.06
CA ASP A 449 18.87 -2.01 -18.96
C ASP A 449 17.56 -1.22 -19.00
N ILE A 450 17.01 -1.07 -20.21
CA ILE A 450 15.74 -0.38 -20.43
C ILE A 450 14.74 -1.45 -20.82
N GLN A 451 13.63 -1.53 -20.07
CA GLN A 451 12.59 -2.52 -20.29
C GLN A 451 12.15 -2.56 -21.76
N ASP A 452 12.04 -3.79 -22.27
CA ASP A 452 11.52 -4.03 -23.61
C ASP A 452 10.20 -3.29 -23.84
N ASN A 453 10.07 -2.76 -25.06
CA ASN A 453 8.93 -1.97 -25.53
C ASN A 453 8.70 -0.63 -24.81
N LEU A 454 9.52 -0.21 -23.84
CA LEU A 454 9.49 1.17 -23.35
C LEU A 454 9.90 2.16 -24.46
N LEU A 455 10.88 1.75 -25.27
CA LEU A 455 11.28 2.47 -26.47
C LEU A 455 10.65 1.78 -27.68
N THR A 456 9.94 2.55 -28.49
CA THR A 456 9.23 2.07 -29.69
C THR A 456 10.17 1.65 -30.81
N SER A 457 11.41 2.15 -30.81
CA SER A 457 12.46 1.74 -31.73
C SER A 457 13.85 2.09 -31.20
N PRO A 458 14.92 1.38 -31.64
CA PRO A 458 16.30 1.70 -31.25
C PRO A 458 16.78 3.11 -31.64
N GLY A 459 16.14 3.73 -32.64
CA GLY A 459 16.47 5.09 -33.09
C GLY A 459 15.73 6.21 -32.36
N GLN A 460 14.85 5.87 -31.40
CA GLN A 460 14.08 6.86 -30.66
C GLN A 460 15.02 7.76 -29.84
N ARG A 461 14.81 9.09 -29.94
CA ARG A 461 15.52 10.04 -29.10
C ARG A 461 15.03 9.91 -27.67
N VAL A 462 15.97 9.68 -26.74
CA VAL A 462 15.71 9.64 -25.31
C VAL A 462 16.28 10.88 -24.62
N GLN A 463 15.61 11.35 -23.58
CA GLN A 463 16.17 12.32 -22.64
C GLN A 463 16.55 11.57 -21.37
N LEU A 464 17.84 11.61 -21.03
CA LEU A 464 18.36 11.09 -19.78
C LEU A 464 18.63 12.26 -18.82
N THR A 465 18.07 12.18 -17.62
CA THR A 465 18.40 13.08 -16.52
C THR A 465 19.14 12.29 -15.46
N VAL A 466 20.37 12.68 -15.16
CA VAL A 466 21.16 12.10 -14.06
C VAL A 466 21.32 13.17 -12.99
N ILE A 467 20.94 12.84 -11.77
CA ILE A 467 21.11 13.73 -10.62
C ILE A 467 22.38 13.29 -9.90
N TYR A 468 23.43 14.08 -10.08
CA TYR A 468 24.66 13.96 -9.30
C TYR A 468 24.57 14.86 -8.08
N ARG A 469 25.14 14.39 -6.97
CA ARG A 469 25.42 15.18 -5.78
C ARG A 469 26.92 15.10 -5.58
N ASP A 470 27.59 16.25 -5.53
CA ASP A 470 29.04 16.42 -5.46
C ASP A 470 29.54 16.62 -4.03
#